data_AF-A0A1Y1VMZ4-F1
#
_entry.id   AF-A0A1Y1VMZ4-F1
#
_cell.length_a   1.000
_cell.length_b   1.000
_cell.length_c   1.000
_cell.angle_alpha   90.00
_cell.angle_beta   90.00
_cell.angle_gamma   90.00
#
_symmetry.space_group_name_H-M   'P 1'
#
loop_
_entity.id
_entity.type
_entity.pdbx_description
1 polymer ?
#
loop_
_entity_poly.entity_id
_entity_poly.type
_entity_poly.pdbx_seq_one_letter_code
_entity_poly.pdbx_strand_id
1 'polypeptide(L)'
;MFYFKGILIAILATTISAVPNCGKDYGICPSGQCCSKYGYCGTTSDHCSTGCQANYGICTNSTITTTNSDLCGKETGNKCANNLCCSKYGYCGDSDAHCSVSQGCQAGYGRCGDFVSNSKLQYYYKCKNPNHWALSFDDGPYKYDMELLNLLKKKGVKATFFLNGNNVLDITSKKGEAIVKRMYKDGHVIGSHTWKHSDLTLLSKEEIISEMTKLENVLQKYIGKKPAFMRPPYGSGANNAEIASILSDLGYTASCIWNVDTLDWDKVGDIDYSIKVFKSNLGNPIMSLNHCFYEGITEATLLALAEAEIDFMLSKGYTPVTMDVCLGLDAYQK
;
A
#
# COMPACT_ATOMS: atom_id res chain seq x y z
N MET A 1 15.78 -55.34 52.08
CA MET A 1 15.72 -55.44 50.60
C MET A 1 15.20 -54.10 50.07
N PHE A 2 16.03 -53.45 49.26
CA PHE A 2 15.78 -52.38 48.28
C PHE A 2 15.15 -51.04 48.70
N TYR A 3 16.06 -50.08 48.93
CA TYR A 3 15.96 -48.67 48.54
C TYR A 3 15.50 -48.50 47.09
N PHE A 4 14.60 -47.54 46.82
CA PHE A 4 14.62 -46.80 45.55
C PHE A 4 14.32 -45.33 45.78
N LYS A 5 15.37 -44.51 45.67
CA LYS A 5 15.29 -43.06 45.45
C LYS A 5 14.61 -42.83 44.10
N GLY A 6 13.46 -42.18 44.09
CA GLY A 6 12.85 -41.65 42.87
C GLY A 6 13.68 -40.48 42.36
N ILE A 7 14.44 -40.71 41.29
CA ILE A 7 15.17 -39.69 40.55
C ILE A 7 14.14 -38.86 39.78
N LEU A 8 14.06 -37.57 40.09
CA LEU A 8 13.33 -36.59 39.29
C LEU A 8 14.13 -36.38 37.99
N ILE A 9 13.77 -37.09 36.92
CA ILE A 9 14.31 -36.84 35.59
C ILE A 9 13.56 -35.62 35.04
N ALA A 10 14.22 -34.46 35.07
CA ALA A 10 13.83 -33.31 34.28
C ALA A 10 13.97 -33.70 32.80
N ILE A 11 12.85 -34.03 32.16
CA ILE A 11 12.78 -34.10 30.70
C ILE A 11 12.83 -32.65 30.21
N LEU A 12 14.04 -32.18 29.89
CA LEU A 12 14.22 -31.06 28.97
C LEU A 12 13.53 -31.46 27.67
N ALA A 13 12.29 -31.02 27.50
CA ALA A 13 11.67 -30.94 26.18
C ALA A 13 12.47 -29.90 25.40
N THR A 14 13.55 -30.34 24.76
CA THR A 14 14.09 -29.64 23.61
C THR A 14 12.97 -29.60 22.60
N THR A 15 12.31 -28.45 22.49
CA THR A 15 11.50 -28.12 21.33
C THR A 15 12.44 -28.25 20.14
N ILE A 16 12.39 -29.39 19.44
CA ILE A 16 12.92 -29.47 18.09
C ILE A 16 12.02 -28.53 17.32
N SER A 17 12.46 -27.27 17.19
CA SER A 17 11.86 -26.31 16.29
C SER A 17 11.88 -26.99 14.93
N ALA A 18 10.73 -27.45 14.47
CA ALA A 18 10.58 -28.00 13.13
C ALA A 18 11.10 -26.91 12.19
N VAL A 19 12.25 -27.15 11.59
CA VAL A 19 12.82 -26.21 10.63
C VAL A 19 11.79 -26.11 9.51
N PRO A 20 11.27 -24.92 9.17
CA PRO A 20 10.24 -24.81 8.14
C PRO A 20 10.78 -25.39 6.84
N ASN A 21 10.04 -26.33 6.25
CA ASN A 21 10.42 -26.87 4.94
C ASN A 21 10.11 -25.84 3.85
N CYS A 22 10.90 -25.86 2.78
CA CYS A 22 10.74 -25.00 1.62
C CYS A 22 11.11 -25.75 0.34
N GLY A 23 10.65 -25.24 -0.79
CA GLY A 23 10.86 -25.86 -2.10
C GLY A 23 9.55 -26.06 -2.84
N LYS A 24 9.62 -26.69 -4.01
CA LYS A 24 8.48 -26.88 -4.92
C LYS A 24 7.22 -27.44 -4.24
N ASP A 25 7.40 -28.33 -3.27
CA ASP A 25 6.30 -29.02 -2.59
C ASP A 25 5.89 -28.37 -1.26
N TYR A 26 6.64 -27.38 -0.77
CA TYR A 26 6.47 -26.79 0.58
C TYR A 26 6.32 -25.26 0.61
N GLY A 27 6.60 -24.58 -0.51
CA GLY A 27 6.43 -23.13 -0.63
C GLY A 27 7.65 -22.32 -0.20
N ILE A 28 7.41 -21.02 0.03
CA ILE A 28 8.44 -20.00 0.27
C ILE A 28 8.72 -19.89 1.78
N CYS A 29 9.98 -19.70 2.14
CA CYS A 29 10.39 -19.45 3.51
C CYS A 29 9.79 -18.15 4.10
N PRO A 30 9.65 -18.08 5.43
CA PRO A 30 9.30 -16.84 6.12
C PRO A 30 10.23 -15.69 5.76
N SER A 31 9.69 -14.46 5.85
CA SER A 31 10.40 -13.23 5.48
C SER A 31 11.81 -13.15 6.10
N GLY A 32 12.81 -12.86 5.28
CA GLY A 32 14.21 -12.75 5.69
C GLY A 32 14.99 -14.08 5.76
N GLN A 33 14.40 -15.21 5.38
CA GLN A 33 15.07 -16.52 5.40
C GLN A 33 15.38 -17.06 3.99
N CYS A 34 16.39 -17.92 3.93
CA CYS A 34 16.91 -18.58 2.75
C CYS A 34 16.36 -20.01 2.67
N CYS A 35 16.11 -20.52 1.46
CA CYS A 35 15.74 -21.91 1.26
C CYS A 35 16.97 -22.73 0.85
N SER A 36 17.45 -23.62 1.72
CA SER A 36 18.64 -24.43 1.44
C SER A 36 18.41 -25.42 0.29
N LYS A 37 19.50 -25.97 -0.27
CA LYS A 37 19.42 -27.06 -1.27
C LYS A 37 18.72 -28.33 -0.79
N TYR A 38 18.56 -28.46 0.53
CA TYR A 38 17.91 -29.59 1.19
C TYR A 38 16.45 -29.32 1.54
N GLY A 39 15.92 -28.15 1.18
CA GLY A 39 14.51 -27.81 1.39
C GLY A 39 14.17 -27.36 2.79
N TYR A 40 15.11 -26.69 3.46
CA TYR A 40 14.92 -26.13 4.80
C TYR A 40 15.15 -24.62 4.82
N CYS A 41 14.33 -23.91 5.59
CA CYS A 41 14.46 -22.48 5.83
C CYS A 41 15.46 -22.15 6.92
N GLY A 42 16.31 -21.16 6.68
CA GLY A 42 17.23 -20.64 7.69
C GLY A 42 17.99 -19.42 7.22
N THR A 43 18.76 -18.81 8.12
CA THR A 43 19.50 -17.57 7.87
C THR A 43 21.01 -17.74 7.81
N THR A 44 21.52 -18.97 8.03
CA THR A 44 22.96 -19.23 8.02
C THR A 44 23.49 -19.39 6.60
N SER A 45 24.82 -19.28 6.44
CA SER A 45 25.50 -19.50 5.15
C SER A 45 25.14 -20.83 4.51
N ASP A 46 24.89 -21.88 5.30
CA ASP A 46 24.51 -23.21 4.81
C ASP A 46 23.13 -23.24 4.13
N HIS A 47 22.27 -22.28 4.48
CA HIS A 47 20.95 -22.09 3.87
C HIS A 47 21.00 -21.13 2.69
N CYS A 48 21.85 -20.11 2.76
CA CYS A 48 21.84 -19.00 1.82
C CYS A 48 22.86 -19.11 0.68
N SER A 49 23.91 -19.93 0.83
CA SER A 49 25.04 -19.98 -0.12
C SER A 49 24.78 -20.99 -1.27
N THR A 50 25.78 -21.79 -1.64
CA THR A 50 25.71 -22.68 -2.81
C THR A 50 24.57 -23.70 -2.72
N GLY A 51 23.65 -23.62 -3.69
CA GLY A 51 22.48 -24.51 -3.80
C GLY A 51 21.21 -23.96 -3.13
N CYS A 52 21.23 -22.73 -2.61
CA CYS A 52 20.02 -22.07 -2.16
C CYS A 52 18.99 -21.93 -3.30
N GLN A 53 17.72 -22.25 -3.00
CA GLN A 53 16.63 -22.28 -3.97
C GLN A 53 15.95 -20.89 -4.04
N ALA A 54 16.40 -20.04 -4.96
CA ALA A 54 15.99 -18.63 -5.04
C ALA A 54 14.48 -18.38 -5.22
N ASN A 55 13.73 -19.35 -5.76
CA ASN A 55 12.27 -19.26 -5.90
C ASN A 55 11.53 -19.42 -4.56
N TYR A 56 12.22 -19.87 -3.51
CA TYR A 56 11.61 -20.23 -2.22
C TYR A 56 12.33 -19.58 -1.02
N GLY A 57 13.32 -18.70 -1.24
CA GLY A 57 14.02 -17.95 -0.19
C GLY A 57 15.11 -17.02 -0.73
N ILE A 58 15.76 -16.25 0.15
CA ILE A 58 16.71 -15.17 -0.21
C ILE A 58 18.15 -15.68 -0.25
N CYS A 59 18.75 -15.94 -1.42
CA CYS A 59 20.09 -16.55 -1.52
C CYS A 59 21.24 -15.52 -1.55
N THR A 60 22.32 -15.77 -0.80
CA THR A 60 23.52 -14.90 -0.68
C THR A 60 24.52 -15.05 -1.83
N ASN A 61 24.51 -16.19 -2.53
CA ASN A 61 25.34 -16.41 -3.74
C ASN A 61 24.58 -16.17 -5.04
N SER A 62 23.43 -15.49 -4.99
CA SER A 62 22.94 -14.81 -6.18
C SER A 62 23.81 -13.57 -6.42
N THR A 63 24.97 -13.77 -7.06
CA THR A 63 25.14 -13.06 -8.33
C THR A 63 23.81 -13.22 -9.03
N ILE A 64 23.05 -12.13 -9.10
CA ILE A 64 21.79 -12.08 -9.81
C ILE A 64 22.15 -12.42 -11.25
N THR A 65 22.15 -13.71 -11.56
CA THR A 65 21.99 -14.20 -12.92
C THR A 65 20.52 -14.02 -13.20
N THR A 66 20.17 -12.77 -13.52
CA THR A 66 19.05 -12.45 -14.40
C THR A 66 19.18 -13.37 -15.61
N THR A 67 18.40 -14.45 -15.67
CA THR A 67 18.31 -15.21 -16.91
C THR A 67 17.51 -14.36 -17.89
N ASN A 68 18.27 -13.57 -18.64
CA ASN A 68 17.96 -12.94 -19.93
C ASN A 68 16.72 -12.01 -19.94
N SER A 69 16.86 -10.70 -20.09
CA SER A 69 17.82 -10.06 -20.98
C SER A 69 18.33 -8.74 -20.42
N ASP A 70 19.58 -8.72 -19.98
CA ASP A 70 20.36 -7.47 -19.94
C ASP A 70 20.43 -6.84 -21.33
N LEU A 71 20.11 -7.60 -22.39
CA LEU A 71 19.95 -7.13 -23.75
C LEU A 71 18.56 -6.54 -24.00
N CYS A 72 18.53 -5.35 -24.58
CA CYS A 72 17.31 -4.64 -24.96
C CYS A 72 17.48 -4.03 -26.35
N GLY A 73 16.42 -3.46 -26.89
CA GLY A 73 16.50 -2.66 -28.10
C GLY A 73 15.86 -3.34 -29.31
N LYS A 74 15.82 -2.60 -30.41
CA LYS A 74 15.10 -2.99 -31.63
C LYS A 74 15.58 -4.30 -32.24
N GLU A 75 16.86 -4.63 -32.08
CA GLU A 75 17.49 -5.82 -32.64
C GLU A 75 17.07 -7.10 -31.92
N THR A 76 16.88 -7.03 -30.60
CA THR A 76 16.41 -8.17 -29.79
C THR A 76 14.90 -8.17 -29.63
N GLY A 77 14.24 -7.03 -29.78
CA GLY A 77 12.83 -6.82 -29.47
C GLY A 77 12.55 -6.75 -27.96
N ASN A 78 13.58 -6.93 -27.12
CA ASN A 78 13.42 -7.03 -25.67
C ASN A 78 13.38 -5.65 -25.01
N LYS A 79 12.58 -5.56 -23.95
CA LYS A 79 12.47 -4.36 -23.11
C LYS A 79 13.17 -4.59 -21.77
N CYS A 80 13.79 -3.55 -21.26
CA CYS A 80 14.38 -3.55 -19.93
C CYS A 80 13.33 -3.67 -18.83
N ALA A 81 13.57 -4.58 -17.89
CA ALA A 81 12.76 -4.75 -16.68
C ALA A 81 13.10 -3.69 -15.62
N ASN A 82 12.27 -3.60 -14.58
CA ASN A 82 12.54 -2.80 -13.37
C ASN A 82 12.86 -1.31 -13.63
N ASN A 83 12.20 -0.71 -14.63
CA ASN A 83 12.42 0.68 -15.03
C ASN A 83 13.89 0.99 -15.38
N LEU A 84 14.64 0.01 -15.87
CA LEU A 84 15.98 0.27 -16.40
C LEU A 84 15.90 0.93 -17.78
N CYS A 85 16.91 1.72 -18.09
CA CYS A 85 17.09 2.38 -19.37
C CYS A 85 17.71 1.43 -20.37
N CYS A 86 17.30 1.52 -21.63
CA CYS A 86 17.94 0.77 -22.70
C CYS A 86 18.97 1.66 -23.38
N SER A 87 20.26 1.39 -23.13
CA SER A 87 21.35 2.12 -23.76
C SER A 87 21.32 2.00 -25.28
N LYS A 88 22.03 2.88 -25.99
CA LYS A 88 22.24 2.76 -27.43
C LYS A 88 22.90 1.46 -27.86
N TYR A 89 23.58 0.78 -26.94
CA TYR A 89 24.29 -0.48 -27.16
C TYR A 89 23.41 -1.71 -26.92
N GLY A 90 22.13 -1.49 -26.60
CA GLY A 90 21.18 -2.57 -26.37
C GLY A 90 21.40 -3.26 -25.05
N TYR A 91 21.85 -2.53 -24.03
CA TYR A 91 21.95 -3.02 -22.66
C TYR A 91 21.06 -2.26 -21.69
N CYS A 92 20.50 -2.98 -20.73
CA CYS A 92 19.71 -2.43 -19.63
C CYS A 92 20.61 -1.92 -18.50
N GLY A 93 20.33 -0.70 -18.02
CA GLY A 93 21.01 -0.12 -16.88
C GLY A 93 20.37 1.20 -16.44
N ASP A 94 20.83 1.75 -15.32
CA ASP A 94 20.24 2.95 -14.70
C ASP A 94 21.17 4.17 -14.69
N SER A 95 22.38 4.06 -15.24
CA SER A 95 23.32 5.17 -15.34
C SER A 95 23.01 6.12 -16.51
N ASP A 96 23.58 7.32 -16.50
CA ASP A 96 23.45 8.31 -17.59
C ASP A 96 23.81 7.74 -18.97
N ALA A 97 24.75 6.81 -19.03
CA ALA A 97 25.14 6.12 -20.27
C ALA A 97 24.01 5.25 -20.86
N HIS A 98 23.08 4.81 -20.02
CA HIS A 98 21.90 4.04 -20.42
C HIS A 98 20.71 4.95 -20.63
N CYS A 99 20.54 5.94 -19.76
CA CYS A 99 19.33 6.75 -19.66
C CYS A 99 19.34 7.99 -20.53
N SER A 100 20.50 8.59 -20.82
CA SER A 100 20.54 9.87 -21.51
C SER A 100 20.03 9.76 -22.95
N VAL A 101 19.04 10.59 -23.29
CA VAL A 101 18.51 10.72 -24.65
C VAL A 101 19.62 11.21 -25.59
N SER A 102 20.46 12.14 -25.13
CA SER A 102 21.58 12.65 -25.93
C SER A 102 22.69 11.62 -26.14
N GLN A 103 22.75 10.59 -25.28
CA GLN A 103 23.65 9.44 -25.45
C GLN A 103 23.01 8.25 -26.18
N GLY A 104 21.81 8.42 -26.73
CA GLY A 104 21.17 7.45 -27.63
C GLY A 104 20.36 6.36 -26.91
N CYS A 105 19.82 6.65 -25.74
CA CYS A 105 18.86 5.76 -25.10
C CYS A 105 17.71 5.39 -26.06
N GLN A 106 17.39 4.09 -26.14
CA GLN A 106 16.43 3.52 -27.08
C GLN A 106 15.00 3.58 -26.53
N ALA A 107 14.31 4.69 -26.80
CA ALA A 107 12.91 4.87 -26.42
C ALA A 107 12.04 3.75 -27.01
N GLY A 108 11.24 3.09 -26.15
CA GLY A 108 10.41 1.93 -26.50
C GLY A 108 10.98 0.58 -26.02
N TYR A 109 12.26 0.52 -25.65
CA TYR A 109 12.93 -0.68 -25.13
C TYR A 109 13.50 -0.52 -23.72
N GLY A 110 13.35 0.66 -23.13
CA GLY A 110 13.66 1.00 -21.74
C GLY A 110 13.28 2.47 -21.50
N ARG A 111 13.43 2.96 -20.26
CA ARG A 111 13.19 4.39 -19.97
C ARG A 111 14.31 5.26 -20.55
N CYS A 112 14.01 6.48 -21.00
CA CYS A 112 15.02 7.44 -21.50
C CYS A 112 14.77 8.85 -20.96
N GLY A 113 15.83 9.54 -20.58
CA GLY A 113 15.86 10.88 -19.98
C GLY A 113 16.34 10.88 -18.52
N ASP A 114 16.52 12.09 -18.00
CA ASP A 114 16.91 12.33 -16.61
C ASP A 114 15.73 12.08 -15.66
N PHE A 115 15.48 10.81 -15.31
CA PHE A 115 14.72 10.48 -14.10
C PHE A 115 15.68 10.39 -12.93
N VAL A 116 16.31 11.51 -12.59
CA VAL A 116 16.72 11.71 -11.20
C VAL A 116 15.41 11.68 -10.41
N SER A 117 15.23 10.71 -9.53
CA SER A 117 14.08 10.64 -8.62
C SER A 117 14.11 11.83 -7.66
N ASN A 118 13.81 13.02 -8.16
CA ASN A 118 13.43 14.21 -7.39
C ASN A 118 11.93 14.19 -7.10
N SER A 119 11.28 13.01 -7.16
CA SER A 119 9.87 12.86 -6.83
C SER A 119 9.66 13.31 -5.39
N LYS A 120 8.79 14.30 -5.23
CA LYS A 120 8.32 14.74 -3.91
C LYS A 120 7.29 13.78 -3.34
N LEU A 121 6.76 12.86 -4.15
CA LEU A 121 5.86 11.83 -3.68
C LEU A 121 6.63 10.85 -2.78
N GLN A 122 6.08 10.61 -1.59
CA GLN A 122 6.57 9.59 -0.68
C GLN A 122 5.43 8.62 -0.34
N TYR A 123 5.78 7.36 -0.08
CA TYR A 123 4.83 6.34 0.37
C TYR A 123 4.80 6.31 1.90
N TYR A 124 3.61 6.42 2.47
CA TYR A 124 3.40 6.45 3.90
C TYR A 124 2.53 5.27 4.35
N TYR A 125 2.99 4.59 5.39
CA TYR A 125 2.34 3.40 5.95
C TYR A 125 1.84 3.61 7.39
N LYS A 126 2.33 4.65 8.07
CA LYS A 126 2.02 4.93 9.47
C LYS A 126 2.14 6.43 9.78
N CYS A 127 1.45 6.87 10.84
CA CYS A 127 1.61 8.23 11.34
C CYS A 127 3.01 8.50 11.91
N LYS A 128 3.38 9.78 11.98
CA LYS A 128 4.61 10.24 12.65
C LYS A 128 4.52 10.12 14.16
N ASN A 129 3.38 10.46 14.75
CA ASN A 129 3.16 10.41 16.19
C ASN A 129 2.64 9.02 16.61
N PRO A 130 3.29 8.34 17.58
CA PRO A 130 2.93 6.99 18.00
C PRO A 130 1.51 6.84 18.58
N ASN A 131 0.92 7.94 19.08
CA ASN A 131 -0.44 7.92 19.65
C ASN A 131 -1.51 8.34 18.64
N HIS A 132 -1.14 8.65 17.39
CA HIS A 132 -2.11 9.02 16.36
C HIS A 132 -2.69 7.79 15.68
N TRP A 133 -3.98 7.88 15.37
CA TRP A 133 -4.68 6.97 14.47
C TRP A 133 -5.34 7.76 13.35
N ALA A 134 -4.89 7.55 12.11
CA ALA A 134 -5.55 8.04 10.92
C ALA A 134 -6.60 7.03 10.44
N LEU A 135 -7.85 7.28 10.79
CA LEU A 135 -9.02 6.57 10.25
C LEU A 135 -9.24 7.02 8.80
N SER A 136 -9.34 6.07 7.87
CA SER A 136 -9.59 6.37 6.47
C SER A 136 -10.56 5.42 5.78
N PHE A 137 -11.31 5.94 4.81
CA PHE A 137 -12.28 5.20 4.01
C PHE A 137 -12.01 5.38 2.51
N ASP A 138 -11.95 4.27 1.79
CA ASP A 138 -11.77 4.22 0.33
C ASP A 138 -13.10 4.04 -0.41
N ASP A 139 -13.04 4.12 -1.74
CA ASP A 139 -14.13 3.83 -2.69
C ASP A 139 -15.34 4.75 -2.67
N GLY A 140 -15.38 5.73 -1.77
CA GLY A 140 -16.43 6.75 -1.76
C GLY A 140 -16.39 7.68 -2.99
N PRO A 141 -17.38 8.57 -3.16
CA PRO A 141 -18.54 8.71 -2.31
C PRO A 141 -19.51 7.53 -2.49
N TYR A 142 -20.24 7.16 -1.44
CA TYR A 142 -21.25 6.12 -1.49
C TYR A 142 -22.57 6.55 -0.86
N LYS A 143 -23.64 5.77 -1.08
CA LYS A 143 -24.99 6.16 -0.68
C LYS A 143 -25.19 6.28 0.84
N TYR A 144 -24.32 5.68 1.66
CA TYR A 144 -24.35 5.69 3.12
C TYR A 144 -23.39 6.71 3.77
N ASP A 145 -22.64 7.48 2.97
CA ASP A 145 -21.64 8.39 3.51
C ASP A 145 -22.25 9.53 4.33
N MET A 146 -23.49 9.93 4.05
CA MET A 146 -24.16 10.98 4.83
C MET A 146 -24.40 10.52 6.28
N GLU A 147 -24.77 9.25 6.45
CA GLU A 147 -24.99 8.60 7.73
C GLU A 147 -23.65 8.35 8.45
N LEU A 148 -22.61 7.93 7.71
CA LEU A 148 -21.26 7.82 8.24
C LEU A 148 -20.73 9.16 8.77
N LEU A 149 -20.93 10.25 8.02
CA LEU A 149 -20.55 11.61 8.45
C LEU A 149 -21.32 12.06 9.70
N ASN A 150 -22.59 11.66 9.85
CA ASN A 150 -23.34 11.93 11.08
C ASN A 150 -22.74 11.18 12.28
N LEU A 151 -22.35 9.92 12.11
CA LEU A 151 -21.68 9.13 13.14
C LEU A 151 -20.33 9.75 13.53
N LEU A 152 -19.48 10.08 12.56
CA LEU A 152 -18.17 10.71 12.80
C LEU A 152 -18.32 12.02 13.57
N LYS A 153 -19.28 12.87 13.17
CA LYS A 153 -19.61 14.10 13.89
C LYS A 153 -20.10 13.85 15.32
N LYS A 154 -20.97 12.85 15.53
CA LYS A 154 -21.46 12.44 16.85
C LYS A 154 -20.31 11.98 17.77
N LYS A 155 -19.33 11.28 17.22
CA LYS A 155 -18.15 10.79 17.94
C LYS A 155 -17.05 11.86 18.10
N GLY A 156 -17.19 13.02 17.46
CA GLY A 156 -16.15 14.06 17.47
C GLY A 156 -14.87 13.66 16.73
N VAL A 157 -14.99 12.74 15.74
CA VAL A 157 -13.86 12.18 14.99
C VAL A 157 -13.82 12.74 13.58
N LYS A 158 -12.62 13.03 13.09
CA LYS A 158 -12.37 13.37 11.69
C LYS A 158 -11.61 12.24 11.01
N ALA A 159 -12.14 11.75 9.90
CA ALA A 159 -11.51 10.77 9.02
C ALA A 159 -10.93 11.39 7.75
N THR A 160 -10.20 10.57 6.98
CA THR A 160 -9.76 10.87 5.61
C THR A 160 -10.51 10.00 4.61
N PHE A 161 -11.05 10.58 3.54
CA PHE A 161 -11.77 9.85 2.51
C PHE A 161 -10.96 9.86 1.21
N PHE A 162 -10.57 8.69 0.70
CA PHE A 162 -9.97 8.56 -0.63
C PHE A 162 -11.08 8.26 -1.63
N LEU A 163 -11.45 9.27 -2.41
CA LEU A 163 -12.63 9.21 -3.26
C LEU A 163 -12.30 8.80 -4.70
N ASN A 164 -13.24 8.13 -5.34
CA ASN A 164 -13.28 7.93 -6.78
C ASN A 164 -14.18 8.93 -7.50
N GLY A 165 -14.03 8.99 -8.82
CA GLY A 165 -14.90 9.78 -9.67
C GLY A 165 -16.13 9.01 -10.16
N ASN A 166 -15.89 7.89 -10.83
CA ASN A 166 -16.92 7.04 -11.40
C ASN A 166 -16.59 5.57 -11.09
N ASN A 167 -16.84 5.20 -9.84
CA ASN A 167 -16.70 3.84 -9.32
C ASN A 167 -18.09 3.34 -8.84
N VAL A 168 -18.36 3.42 -7.54
CA VAL A 168 -19.59 2.94 -6.90
C VAL A 168 -20.76 3.95 -7.00
N LEU A 169 -20.41 5.22 -7.17
CA LEU A 169 -21.32 6.35 -7.35
C LEU A 169 -20.62 7.36 -8.27
N ASP A 170 -21.36 7.95 -9.20
CA ASP A 170 -20.85 9.05 -10.02
C ASP A 170 -20.75 10.33 -9.16
N ILE A 171 -19.52 10.75 -8.87
CA ILE A 171 -19.21 11.95 -8.08
C ILE A 171 -19.82 13.23 -8.68
N THR A 172 -20.11 13.23 -9.99
CA THR A 172 -20.70 14.38 -10.69
C THR A 172 -22.21 14.51 -10.47
N SER A 173 -22.84 13.48 -9.90
CA SER A 173 -24.24 13.51 -9.50
C SER A 173 -24.48 14.50 -8.37
N LYS A 174 -25.74 14.97 -8.21
CA LYS A 174 -26.15 15.83 -7.10
C LYS A 174 -25.85 15.22 -5.73
N LYS A 175 -25.94 13.89 -5.62
CA LYS A 175 -25.65 13.18 -4.36
C LYS A 175 -24.14 13.16 -4.09
N GLY A 176 -23.32 12.87 -5.10
CA GLY A 176 -21.86 12.95 -5.00
C GLY A 176 -21.39 14.36 -4.60
N GLU A 177 -21.90 15.39 -5.26
CA GLU A 177 -21.61 16.79 -4.92
C GLU A 177 -21.96 17.13 -3.45
N ALA A 178 -23.13 16.72 -2.99
CA ALA A 178 -23.57 16.97 -1.62
C ALA A 178 -22.68 16.27 -0.58
N ILE A 179 -22.31 15.01 -0.82
CA ILE A 179 -21.44 14.23 0.07
C ILE A 179 -20.05 14.88 0.14
N VAL A 180 -19.41 15.15 -1.00
CA VAL A 180 -18.06 15.74 -1.06
C VAL A 180 -18.01 17.09 -0.34
N LYS A 181 -18.98 17.97 -0.62
CA LYS A 181 -19.05 19.27 0.07
C LYS A 181 -19.25 19.11 1.57
N ARG A 182 -20.01 18.10 2.00
CA ARG A 182 -20.23 17.84 3.43
C ARG A 182 -18.97 17.30 4.10
N MET A 183 -18.26 16.34 3.48
CA MET A 183 -16.98 15.82 3.97
C MET A 183 -16.02 16.98 4.25
N TYR A 184 -15.82 17.85 3.26
CA TYR A 184 -14.90 18.99 3.41
C TYR A 184 -15.37 20.00 4.46
N LYS A 185 -16.66 20.35 4.46
CA LYS A 185 -17.24 21.31 5.41
C LYS A 185 -17.13 20.84 6.87
N ASP A 186 -17.28 19.54 7.12
CA ASP A 186 -17.18 18.97 8.48
C ASP A 186 -15.71 18.79 8.92
N GLY A 187 -14.75 19.15 8.07
CA GLY A 187 -13.33 19.18 8.38
C GLY A 187 -12.61 17.85 8.18
N HIS A 188 -13.18 16.95 7.38
CA HIS A 188 -12.50 15.75 6.91
C HIS A 188 -11.51 16.09 5.79
N VAL A 189 -10.50 15.25 5.62
CA VAL A 189 -9.58 15.35 4.48
C VAL A 189 -10.11 14.50 3.33
N ILE A 190 -9.99 15.02 2.11
CA ILE A 190 -10.35 14.32 0.87
C ILE A 190 -9.07 14.08 0.08
N GLY A 191 -8.73 12.80 -0.10
CA GLY A 191 -7.67 12.31 -0.96
C GLY A 191 -8.21 11.77 -2.29
N SER A 192 -7.31 11.59 -3.26
CA SER A 192 -7.64 10.95 -4.54
C SER A 192 -7.51 9.43 -4.45
N HIS A 193 -8.47 8.70 -5.02
CA HIS A 193 -8.39 7.25 -5.20
C HIS A 193 -8.46 6.83 -6.67
N THR A 194 -8.08 7.73 -7.60
CA THR A 194 -8.28 7.63 -9.07
C THR A 194 -9.72 7.82 -9.51
N TRP A 195 -9.96 7.95 -10.82
CA TRP A 195 -11.30 8.20 -11.36
C TRP A 195 -12.14 6.92 -11.35
N LYS A 196 -11.61 5.80 -11.83
CA LYS A 196 -12.31 4.53 -12.05
C LYS A 196 -11.88 3.39 -11.12
N HIS A 197 -11.02 3.67 -10.14
CA HIS A 197 -10.41 2.63 -9.31
C HIS A 197 -9.55 1.65 -10.16
N SER A 198 -8.81 2.19 -11.15
CA SER A 198 -7.95 1.38 -12.03
C SER A 198 -6.58 1.13 -11.39
N ASP A 199 -6.03 -0.07 -11.59
CA ASP A 199 -4.66 -0.37 -11.16
C ASP A 199 -3.67 0.43 -12.00
N LEU A 200 -3.00 1.40 -11.36
CA LEU A 200 -2.06 2.31 -12.01
C LEU A 200 -0.88 1.60 -12.69
N THR A 201 -0.54 0.37 -12.28
CA THR A 201 0.55 -0.42 -12.88
C THR A 201 0.21 -1.00 -14.25
N LEU A 202 -1.08 -1.03 -14.59
CA LEU A 202 -1.58 -1.54 -15.86
C LEU A 202 -1.88 -0.42 -16.87
N LEU A 203 -1.67 0.84 -16.47
CA LEU A 203 -2.02 2.01 -17.26
C LEU A 203 -0.78 2.65 -17.90
N SER A 204 -0.97 3.25 -19.07
CA SER A 204 -0.01 4.20 -19.64
C SER A 204 0.07 5.49 -18.81
N LYS A 205 1.15 6.27 -19.01
CA LYS A 205 1.31 7.58 -18.38
C LYS A 205 0.11 8.50 -18.60
N GLU A 206 -0.40 8.56 -19.83
CA GLU A 206 -1.54 9.40 -20.21
C GLU A 206 -2.83 8.95 -19.51
N GLU A 207 -3.02 7.64 -19.33
CA GLU A 207 -4.14 7.07 -18.59
C GLU A 207 -4.04 7.38 -17.09
N ILE A 208 -2.86 7.26 -16.48
CA ILE A 208 -2.64 7.67 -15.08
C ILE A 208 -2.98 9.15 -14.91
N ILE A 209 -2.46 10.02 -15.78
CA ILE A 209 -2.77 11.46 -15.74
C ILE A 209 -4.28 11.71 -15.86
N SER A 210 -4.96 11.01 -16.75
CA SER A 210 -6.41 11.09 -16.95
C SER A 210 -7.20 10.66 -15.71
N GLU A 211 -6.78 9.55 -15.08
CA GLU A 211 -7.38 9.04 -13.84
C GLU A 211 -7.28 10.03 -12.68
N MET A 212 -6.13 10.71 -12.53
CA MET A 212 -5.94 11.68 -11.45
C MET A 212 -6.63 13.02 -11.74
N THR A 213 -6.40 13.59 -12.92
CA THR A 213 -6.82 14.97 -13.23
C THR A 213 -8.33 15.12 -13.42
N LYS A 214 -9.05 14.08 -13.88
CA LYS A 214 -10.52 14.11 -13.93
C LYS A 214 -11.13 14.28 -12.54
N LEU A 215 -10.62 13.55 -11.56
CA LEU A 215 -11.09 13.65 -10.19
C LEU A 215 -10.71 15.02 -9.58
N GLU A 216 -9.48 15.47 -9.78
CA GLU A 216 -9.03 16.81 -9.35
C GLU A 216 -9.93 17.92 -9.85
N ASN A 217 -10.35 17.88 -11.13
CA ASN A 217 -11.20 18.90 -11.71
C ASN A 217 -12.57 18.97 -11.03
N VAL A 218 -13.15 17.82 -10.67
CA VAL A 218 -14.41 17.77 -9.92
C VAL A 218 -14.22 18.30 -8.50
N LEU A 219 -13.18 17.85 -7.79
CA LEU A 219 -12.91 18.28 -6.42
C LEU A 219 -12.60 19.78 -6.36
N GLN A 220 -11.82 20.30 -7.31
CA GLN A 220 -11.55 21.74 -7.43
C GLN A 220 -12.85 22.54 -7.61
N LYS A 221 -13.80 22.04 -8.42
CA LYS A 221 -15.11 22.68 -8.60
C LYS A 221 -15.95 22.68 -7.32
N TYR A 222 -15.92 21.59 -6.54
CA TYR A 222 -16.79 21.44 -5.38
C TYR A 222 -16.25 22.10 -4.11
N ILE A 223 -14.94 22.03 -3.88
CA ILE A 223 -14.31 22.45 -2.63
C ILE A 223 -13.18 23.47 -2.83
N GLY A 224 -12.90 23.88 -4.07
CA GLY A 224 -11.86 24.87 -4.36
C GLY A 224 -10.44 24.35 -4.16
N LYS A 225 -10.25 23.03 -4.05
CA LYS A 225 -8.97 22.38 -3.76
C LYS A 225 -8.74 21.15 -4.62
N LYS A 226 -7.47 20.89 -4.94
CA LYS A 226 -6.99 19.61 -5.50
C LYS A 226 -6.28 18.80 -4.42
N PRO A 227 -6.52 17.49 -4.29
CA PRO A 227 -5.78 16.67 -3.33
C PRO A 227 -4.28 16.61 -3.65
N ALA A 228 -3.45 16.74 -2.61
CA ALA A 228 -2.02 16.38 -2.68
C ALA A 228 -1.78 14.95 -2.17
N PHE A 229 -2.78 14.33 -1.55
CA PHE A 229 -2.73 12.95 -1.10
C PHE A 229 -3.53 12.06 -2.03
N MET A 230 -3.00 10.87 -2.27
CA MET A 230 -3.72 9.80 -2.94
C MET A 230 -3.45 8.46 -2.28
N ARG A 231 -4.36 7.51 -2.50
CA ARG A 231 -4.10 6.10 -2.23
C ARG A 231 -4.24 5.36 -3.57
N PRO A 232 -3.26 4.53 -3.98
CA PRO A 232 -3.39 3.76 -5.20
C PRO A 232 -4.41 2.62 -4.98
N PRO A 233 -5.33 2.39 -5.92
CA PRO A 233 -6.18 1.20 -5.91
C PRO A 233 -5.38 -0.07 -5.65
N TYR A 234 -5.92 -0.95 -4.81
CA TYR A 234 -5.31 -2.23 -4.40
C TYR A 234 -3.96 -2.13 -3.66
N GLY A 235 -3.48 -0.91 -3.36
CA GLY A 235 -2.10 -0.70 -2.90
C GLY A 235 -1.05 -0.94 -4.00
N SER A 236 -1.49 -1.19 -5.24
CA SER A 236 -0.63 -1.52 -6.37
C SER A 236 0.28 -0.35 -6.75
N GLY A 237 1.50 -0.67 -7.19
CA GLY A 237 2.46 0.34 -7.64
C GLY A 237 3.12 1.12 -6.49
N ALA A 238 2.99 0.67 -5.25
CA ALA A 238 3.81 1.16 -4.15
C ALA A 238 5.31 0.99 -4.50
N ASN A 239 6.09 2.07 -4.37
CA ASN A 239 7.50 2.15 -4.77
C ASN A 239 7.79 2.05 -6.28
N ASN A 240 6.79 2.14 -7.16
CA ASN A 240 7.05 2.25 -8.60
C ASN A 240 7.51 3.69 -8.94
N ALA A 241 8.78 3.84 -9.30
CA ALA A 241 9.39 5.14 -9.58
C ALA A 241 8.72 5.93 -10.72
N GLU A 242 8.19 5.25 -11.75
CA GLU A 242 7.49 5.92 -12.85
C GLU A 242 6.16 6.52 -12.37
N ILE A 243 5.34 5.72 -11.68
CA ILE A 243 4.10 6.18 -11.07
C ILE A 243 4.39 7.30 -10.08
N ALA A 244 5.41 7.16 -9.24
CA ALA A 244 5.80 8.17 -8.28
C ALA A 244 6.24 9.49 -8.94
N SER A 245 6.92 9.42 -10.09
CA SER A 245 7.28 10.61 -10.86
C SER A 245 6.05 11.28 -11.45
N ILE A 246 5.16 10.52 -12.10
CA ILE A 246 3.94 11.05 -12.72
C ILE A 246 3.06 11.73 -11.67
N LEU A 247 2.83 11.09 -10.53
CA LEU A 247 2.04 11.65 -9.44
C LEU A 247 2.70 12.90 -8.84
N SER A 248 4.03 12.90 -8.70
CA SER A 248 4.76 14.09 -8.25
C SER A 248 4.64 15.26 -9.23
N ASP A 249 4.70 15.01 -10.54
CA ASP A 249 4.51 16.03 -11.58
C ASP A 249 3.10 16.63 -11.56
N LEU A 250 2.11 15.84 -11.13
CA LEU A 250 0.72 16.28 -10.92
C LEU A 250 0.49 16.98 -9.57
N GLY A 251 1.51 17.11 -8.73
CA GLY A 251 1.43 17.81 -7.45
C GLY A 251 1.06 16.93 -6.26
N TYR A 252 1.01 15.60 -6.41
CA TYR A 252 0.85 14.70 -5.26
C TYR A 252 2.15 14.59 -4.46
N THR A 253 2.03 14.67 -3.14
CA THR A 253 3.16 14.61 -2.20
C THR A 253 3.12 13.37 -1.31
N ALA A 254 1.96 12.73 -1.16
CA ALA A 254 1.83 11.52 -0.36
C ALA A 254 0.98 10.45 -1.06
N SER A 255 1.55 9.25 -1.19
CA SER A 255 0.82 8.02 -1.43
C SER A 255 0.56 7.35 -0.08
N CYS A 256 -0.69 7.33 0.34
CA CYS A 256 -1.12 6.86 1.66
C CYS A 256 -1.52 5.39 1.55
N ILE A 257 -0.69 4.48 2.04
CA ILE A 257 -1.02 3.05 2.14
C ILE A 257 -1.70 2.84 3.50
N TRP A 258 -1.29 1.84 4.27
CA TRP A 258 -1.81 1.52 5.59
C TRP A 258 -0.86 0.55 6.29
N ASN A 259 -0.97 0.45 7.61
CA ASN A 259 -0.34 -0.61 8.40
C ASN A 259 -1.35 -1.42 9.22
N VAL A 260 -2.62 -0.99 9.21
CA VAL A 260 -3.75 -1.72 9.80
C VAL A 260 -4.80 -1.89 8.72
N ASP A 261 -5.00 -3.12 8.28
CA ASP A 261 -6.03 -3.49 7.32
C ASP A 261 -7.18 -4.19 8.05
N THR A 262 -8.36 -3.59 8.03
CA THR A 262 -9.54 -4.16 8.71
C THR A 262 -10.10 -5.36 7.96
N LEU A 263 -9.75 -5.51 6.67
CA LEU A 263 -10.34 -6.47 5.74
C LEU A 263 -11.87 -6.44 5.78
N ASP A 264 -12.47 -5.26 6.00
CA ASP A 264 -13.91 -5.08 6.06
C ASP A 264 -14.64 -5.60 4.81
N TRP A 265 -14.03 -5.46 3.64
CA TRP A 265 -14.55 -5.98 2.38
C TRP A 265 -14.51 -7.52 2.27
N ASP A 266 -13.48 -8.18 2.82
CA ASP A 266 -13.32 -9.66 2.76
C ASP A 266 -14.03 -10.36 3.93
N LYS A 267 -14.06 -9.71 5.09
CA LYS A 267 -14.71 -10.19 6.31
C LYS A 267 -16.13 -9.66 6.48
N VAL A 268 -16.66 -8.96 5.48
CA VAL A 268 -18.05 -8.47 5.42
C VAL A 268 -18.41 -7.62 6.65
N GLY A 269 -17.47 -6.79 7.09
CA GLY A 269 -17.63 -5.92 8.25
C GLY A 269 -17.60 -6.63 9.61
N ASP A 270 -16.90 -7.77 9.72
CA ASP A 270 -16.67 -8.46 10.99
C ASP A 270 -15.92 -7.57 11.99
N ILE A 271 -16.66 -7.12 13.00
CA ILE A 271 -16.16 -6.24 14.07
C ILE A 271 -15.10 -6.95 14.91
N ASP A 272 -15.28 -8.22 15.24
CA ASP A 272 -14.34 -8.95 16.09
C ASP A 272 -13.00 -9.14 15.37
N TYR A 273 -13.05 -9.40 14.06
CA TYR A 273 -11.85 -9.42 13.23
C TYR A 273 -11.15 -8.07 13.21
N SER A 274 -11.85 -6.98 12.88
CA SER A 274 -11.25 -5.64 12.83
C SER A 274 -10.62 -5.25 14.17
N ILE A 275 -11.35 -5.42 15.28
CA ILE A 275 -10.84 -5.13 16.62
C ILE A 275 -9.64 -6.02 16.98
N LYS A 276 -9.58 -7.27 16.52
CA LYS A 276 -8.40 -8.13 16.69
C LYS A 276 -7.18 -7.56 15.97
N VAL A 277 -7.33 -7.04 14.74
CA VAL A 277 -6.22 -6.41 14.00
C VAL A 277 -5.76 -5.13 14.70
N PHE A 278 -6.67 -4.29 15.18
CA PHE A 278 -6.29 -3.11 15.98
C PHE A 278 -5.55 -3.51 17.26
N LYS A 279 -6.05 -4.52 18.00
CA LYS A 279 -5.40 -5.04 19.22
C LYS A 279 -3.96 -5.48 18.95
N SER A 280 -3.66 -6.13 17.83
CA SER A 280 -2.30 -6.59 17.52
C SER A 280 -1.35 -5.46 17.11
N ASN A 281 -1.86 -4.26 16.86
CA ASN A 281 -1.07 -3.10 16.43
C ASN A 281 -0.97 -1.99 17.48
N LEU A 282 -1.58 -2.16 18.66
CA LEU A 282 -1.47 -1.20 19.76
C LEU A 282 0.00 -0.93 20.13
N GLY A 283 0.28 0.31 20.54
CA GLY A 283 1.64 0.80 20.83
C GLY A 283 2.40 1.31 19.61
N ASN A 284 1.82 1.22 18.40
CA ASN A 284 2.37 1.77 17.17
C ASN A 284 1.49 2.90 16.62
N PRO A 285 2.04 3.86 15.85
CA PRO A 285 1.23 4.79 15.07
C PRO A 285 0.40 4.04 14.01
N ILE A 286 -0.86 4.44 13.81
CA ILE A 286 -1.79 3.68 12.95
C ILE A 286 -2.34 4.53 11.80
N MET A 287 -2.28 3.97 10.59
CA MET A 287 -3.08 4.34 9.44
C MET A 287 -3.97 3.14 9.10
N SER A 288 -5.28 3.25 9.31
CA SER A 288 -6.22 2.15 9.05
C SER A 288 -6.87 2.27 7.68
N LEU A 289 -7.11 1.12 7.04
CA LEU A 289 -7.87 0.99 5.81
C LEU A 289 -9.27 0.44 6.12
N ASN A 290 -10.29 1.19 5.69
CA ASN A 290 -11.70 0.82 5.64
C ASN A 290 -12.26 1.26 4.28
N HIS A 291 -13.48 0.84 3.94
CA HIS A 291 -14.13 1.21 2.69
C HIS A 291 -15.53 1.79 2.93
N CYS A 292 -15.90 2.82 2.17
CA CYS A 292 -17.27 3.32 2.10
C CYS A 292 -18.21 2.30 1.44
N PHE A 293 -17.65 1.41 0.62
CA PHE A 293 -18.38 0.39 -0.12
C PHE A 293 -17.59 -0.91 -0.24
N TYR A 294 -18.32 -2.02 -0.15
CA TYR A 294 -17.94 -3.33 -0.69
C TYR A 294 -19.22 -4.10 -1.02
N GLU A 295 -19.12 -5.17 -1.81
CA GLU A 295 -20.28 -5.97 -2.18
C GLU A 295 -20.95 -6.55 -0.93
N GLY A 296 -22.27 -6.32 -0.79
CA GLY A 296 -23.05 -6.77 0.38
C GLY A 296 -23.07 -5.83 1.58
N ILE A 297 -22.35 -4.70 1.55
CA ILE A 297 -22.39 -3.72 2.64
C ILE A 297 -23.79 -3.14 2.85
N THR A 298 -24.20 -3.01 4.11
CA THR A 298 -25.40 -2.27 4.53
C THR A 298 -25.01 -1.02 5.32
N GLU A 299 -25.94 -0.07 5.43
CA GLU A 299 -25.75 1.09 6.30
C GLU A 299 -25.44 0.65 7.74
N ALA A 300 -26.19 -0.31 8.27
CA ALA A 300 -26.02 -0.81 9.62
C ALA A 300 -24.63 -1.43 9.84
N THR A 301 -24.12 -2.23 8.90
CA THR A 301 -22.80 -2.86 9.03
C THR A 301 -21.68 -1.83 8.95
N LEU A 302 -21.78 -0.85 8.03
CA LEU A 302 -20.79 0.24 7.92
C LEU A 302 -20.71 1.04 9.22
N LEU A 303 -21.86 1.47 9.73
CA LEU A 303 -21.92 2.31 10.93
C LEU A 303 -21.50 1.55 12.18
N ALA A 304 -21.91 0.28 12.33
CA ALA A 304 -21.55 -0.54 13.48
C ALA A 304 -20.05 -0.81 13.54
N LEU A 305 -19.42 -1.12 12.40
CA LEU A 305 -17.97 -1.31 12.33
C LEU A 305 -17.21 -0.03 12.68
N ALA A 306 -17.54 1.08 12.00
CA ALA A 306 -16.88 2.36 12.27
C ALA A 306 -17.06 2.82 13.72
N GLU A 307 -18.26 2.65 14.30
CA GLU A 307 -18.53 2.97 15.70
C GLU A 307 -17.67 2.12 16.66
N ALA A 308 -17.59 0.82 16.43
CA ALA A 308 -16.81 -0.10 17.26
C ALA A 308 -15.31 0.20 17.21
N GLU A 309 -14.76 0.47 16.02
CA GLU A 309 -13.36 0.86 15.85
C GLU A 309 -13.04 2.18 16.57
N ILE A 310 -13.91 3.18 16.40
CA ILE A 310 -13.75 4.47 17.06
C ILE A 310 -13.76 4.32 18.58
N ASP A 311 -14.77 3.65 19.12
CA ASP A 311 -14.89 3.47 20.57
C ASP A 311 -13.72 2.67 21.14
N PHE A 312 -13.29 1.63 20.43
CA PHE A 312 -12.13 0.85 20.83
C PHE A 312 -10.86 1.69 20.88
N MET A 313 -10.53 2.40 19.80
CA MET A 313 -9.28 3.17 19.71
C MET A 313 -9.23 4.34 20.70
N LEU A 314 -10.37 5.02 20.91
CA LEU A 314 -10.50 6.02 21.97
C LEU A 314 -10.28 5.41 23.36
N SER A 315 -10.83 4.22 23.63
CA SER A 315 -10.62 3.50 24.89
C SER A 315 -9.15 3.11 25.14
N LYS A 316 -8.34 3.03 24.08
CA LYS A 316 -6.90 2.74 24.14
C LYS A 316 -6.02 3.99 24.18
N GLY A 317 -6.62 5.18 24.23
CA GLY A 317 -5.89 6.45 24.33
C GLY A 317 -5.29 6.94 23.01
N TYR A 318 -5.69 6.37 21.88
CA TYR A 318 -5.30 6.90 20.58
C TYR A 318 -6.06 8.20 20.28
N THR A 319 -5.35 9.15 19.67
CA THR A 319 -5.93 10.39 19.16
C THR A 319 -6.31 10.18 17.70
N PRO A 320 -7.60 10.17 17.34
CA PRO A 320 -8.00 10.09 15.95
C PRO A 320 -7.67 11.40 15.22
N VAL A 321 -7.02 11.30 14.08
CA VAL A 321 -6.55 12.44 13.29
C VAL A 321 -6.79 12.22 11.80
N THR A 322 -6.84 13.30 11.03
CA THR A 322 -6.82 13.25 9.57
C THR A 322 -5.40 12.98 9.05
N MET A 323 -5.29 12.56 7.78
CA MET A 323 -4.02 12.13 7.20
C MET A 323 -2.97 13.25 7.16
N ASP A 324 -3.37 14.50 6.98
CA ASP A 324 -2.49 15.68 7.01
C ASP A 324 -1.82 15.86 8.38
N VAL A 325 -2.58 15.69 9.46
CA VAL A 325 -2.06 15.74 10.83
C VAL A 325 -1.21 14.51 11.13
N CYS A 326 -1.62 13.33 10.67
CA CYS A 326 -0.88 12.07 10.80
C CYS A 326 0.52 12.15 10.15
N LEU A 327 0.60 12.74 8.95
CA LEU A 327 1.82 12.83 8.16
C LEU A 327 2.58 14.15 8.35
N GLY A 328 1.96 15.18 8.93
CA GLY A 328 2.52 16.53 9.02
C GLY A 328 2.80 17.13 7.64
N LEU A 329 1.83 17.05 6.73
CA LEU A 329 1.91 17.51 5.34
C LEU A 329 0.61 18.25 4.96
N ASP A 330 0.66 19.11 3.95
CA ASP A 330 -0.53 19.76 3.40
C ASP A 330 -1.37 18.73 2.61
N ALA A 331 -2.64 18.55 2.96
CA ALA A 331 -3.56 17.62 2.26
C ALA A 331 -3.90 18.02 0.82
N TYR A 332 -3.68 19.28 0.47
CA TYR A 332 -4.10 19.86 -0.81
C TYR A 332 -2.92 20.54 -1.50
N GLN A 333 -2.95 20.53 -2.83
CA GLN A 333 -1.93 21.17 -3.66
C GLN A 333 -1.88 22.68 -3.41
N LYS A 334 -0.68 23.26 -3.55
CA LYS A 334 -0.43 24.70 -3.34
C LYS A 334 -0.82 25.55 -4.54
#